data_AF-E1YKM2-F1
#
_entry.id   AF-E1YKM2-F1
#
_cell.length_a   1.000
_cell.length_b   1.000
_cell.length_c   1.000
_cell.angle_alpha   90.00
_cell.angle_beta   90.00
_cell.angle_gamma   90.00
#
_symmetry.space_group_name_H-M   'P 1'
#
loop_
_entity.id
_entity.type
_entity.pdbx_description
1 polymer ?
#
loop_
_entity_poly.entity_id
_entity_poly.type
_entity_poly.pdbx_seq_one_letter_code
_entity_poly.pdbx_strand_id
1 'polypeptide(L)'
;MHDRRGTMHRALTVEQFGKPTSNTIPTIIRGYKSSVTKQINILRNKPGVPVWQRDYYEHIIRDEKSYCQISEYIRTNPLKWQTDKYYE
;
A
#
# COMPACT_ATOMS: atom_id res chain seq x y z
N MET A 1 -9.65 53.11 -13.27
CA MET A 1 -8.76 52.18 -14.02
C MET A 1 -9.02 50.78 -13.45
N HIS A 2 -9.61 49.89 -14.24
CA HIS A 2 -10.01 48.54 -13.82
C HIS A 2 -8.88 47.56 -14.16
N ASP A 3 -8.25 46.94 -13.17
CA ASP A 3 -7.33 45.82 -13.39
C ASP A 3 -8.04 44.50 -13.07
N ARG A 4 -8.52 43.83 -14.12
CA ARG A 4 -9.08 42.48 -14.05
C ARG A 4 -7.93 41.49 -14.26
N ARG A 5 -7.27 41.09 -13.19
CA ARG A 5 -6.33 39.96 -13.21
C ARG A 5 -7.12 38.68 -13.52
N GLY A 6 -6.93 38.18 -14.73
CA GLY A 6 -7.53 36.93 -15.20
C GLY A 6 -7.09 35.76 -14.33
N THR A 7 -8.04 35.17 -13.63
CA THR A 7 -7.88 33.88 -12.97
C THR A 7 -7.64 32.84 -14.05
N MET A 8 -6.45 32.23 -14.10
CA MET A 8 -6.23 31.06 -14.93
C MET A 8 -7.16 29.95 -14.45
N HIS A 9 -8.24 29.71 -15.17
CA HIS A 9 -9.03 28.50 -15.04
C HIS A 9 -8.11 27.34 -15.40
N ARG A 10 -7.57 26.63 -14.40
CA ARG A 10 -7.08 25.26 -14.62
C ARG A 10 -8.27 24.51 -15.22
N ALA A 11 -8.13 24.08 -16.47
CA ALA A 11 -9.12 23.23 -17.10
C ALA A 11 -9.38 22.04 -16.16
N LEU A 12 -10.66 21.72 -15.94
CA LEU A 12 -11.07 20.52 -15.22
C LEU A 12 -10.75 19.31 -16.13
N THR A 13 -9.47 18.96 -16.24
CA THR A 13 -9.09 17.67 -16.79
C THR A 13 -9.58 16.63 -15.80
N VAL A 14 -10.59 15.87 -16.19
CA VAL A 14 -11.00 14.69 -15.44
C VAL A 14 -9.80 13.75 -15.44
N GLU A 15 -9.11 13.64 -14.31
CA GLU A 15 -8.04 12.67 -14.18
C GLU A 15 -8.64 11.28 -14.32
N GLN A 16 -8.32 10.63 -15.43
CA GLN A 16 -8.73 9.26 -15.69
C GLN A 16 -7.60 8.35 -15.25
N PHE A 17 -7.82 7.61 -14.16
CA PHE A 17 -6.92 6.52 -13.82
C PHE A 17 -6.92 5.48 -14.95
N GLY A 18 -5.72 5.01 -15.30
CA GLY A 18 -5.59 3.88 -16.21
C GLY A 18 -6.40 2.68 -15.71
N LYS A 19 -6.98 1.92 -16.64
CA LYS A 19 -7.68 0.68 -16.28
C LYS A 19 -6.69 -0.24 -15.54
N PRO A 20 -7.07 -0.83 -14.39
CA PRO A 20 -6.20 -1.75 -13.68
C PRO A 20 -5.79 -2.92 -14.58
N THR A 21 -4.50 -3.16 -14.71
CA THR A 21 -4.00 -4.33 -15.42
C THR A 21 -4.19 -5.56 -14.54
N SER A 22 -4.99 -6.51 -15.00
CA SER A 22 -5.20 -7.79 -14.30
C SER A 22 -3.88 -8.54 -14.13
N ASN A 23 -3.80 -9.39 -13.11
CA ASN A 23 -2.65 -10.25 -12.80
C ASN A 23 -1.32 -9.53 -12.49
N THR A 24 -1.38 -8.24 -12.13
CA THR A 24 -0.22 -7.49 -11.65
C THR A 24 -0.18 -7.50 -10.11
N ILE A 25 1.03 -7.47 -9.53
CA ILE A 25 1.23 -7.41 -8.07
C ILE A 25 0.47 -6.23 -7.44
N PRO A 26 0.53 -4.98 -7.97
CA PRO A 26 -0.25 -3.87 -7.40
C PRO A 26 -1.76 -4.13 -7.38
N THR A 27 -2.30 -4.77 -8.41
CA THR A 27 -3.74 -5.07 -8.51
C THR A 27 -4.16 -6.14 -7.51
N ILE A 28 -3.34 -7.18 -7.34
CA ILE A 28 -3.56 -8.25 -6.34
C ILE A 28 -3.50 -7.65 -4.93
N ILE A 29 -2.45 -6.89 -4.60
CA ILE A 29 -2.28 -6.27 -3.28
C ILE A 29 -3.40 -5.28 -2.99
N ARG A 30 -3.82 -4.46 -3.96
CA ARG A 30 -4.96 -3.56 -3.82
C ARG A 30 -6.24 -4.31 -3.47
N GLY A 31 -6.55 -5.39 -4.21
CA GLY A 31 -7.71 -6.23 -3.96
C GLY A 31 -7.68 -6.87 -2.57
N TYR A 32 -6.54 -7.45 -2.20
CA TYR A 32 -6.32 -8.07 -0.90
C TYR A 32 -6.52 -7.06 0.25
N LYS A 33 -5.77 -5.95 0.23
CA LYS A 33 -5.85 -4.91 1.27
C LYS A 33 -7.27 -4.37 1.42
N SER A 34 -7.98 -4.12 0.30
CA SER A 34 -9.36 -3.64 0.31
C SER A 34 -10.32 -4.65 0.97
N SER A 35 -10.27 -5.91 0.55
CA SER A 35 -11.16 -6.96 1.07
C SER A 35 -10.95 -7.19 2.57
N VAL A 36 -9.69 -7.27 3.00
CA VAL A 36 -9.34 -7.50 4.41
C VAL A 36 -9.66 -6.26 5.27
N THR A 37 -9.43 -5.04 4.79
CA THR A 37 -9.84 -3.80 5.50
C THR A 37 -11.34 -3.79 5.77
N LYS A 38 -12.16 -4.14 4.78
CA LYS A 38 -13.62 -4.21 4.94
C LYS A 38 -14.00 -5.22 6.04
N GLN A 39 -13.43 -6.43 5.99
CA GLN A 39 -13.72 -7.46 6.98
C GLN A 39 -13.30 -7.03 8.41
N ILE A 40 -12.09 -6.50 8.56
CA ILE A 40 -11.58 -6.03 9.86
C ILE A 40 -12.46 -4.89 10.41
N ASN A 41 -12.84 -3.94 9.58
CA ASN A 41 -13.64 -2.80 10.02
C ASN A 41 -15.08 -3.20 10.39
N ILE A 42 -15.64 -4.23 9.75
CA ILE A 42 -16.91 -4.84 10.17
C ILE A 42 -16.75 -5.50 11.55
N LEU A 43 -15.73 -6.35 11.72
CA LEU A 43 -15.47 -7.06 12.98
C LEU A 43 -15.19 -6.11 14.16
N ARG A 44 -14.54 -4.97 13.90
CA ARG A 44 -14.22 -3.96 14.90
C ARG A 44 -15.34 -2.93 15.12
N ASN A 45 -16.42 -2.97 14.34
CA ASN A 45 -17.44 -1.93 14.25
C ASN A 45 -16.85 -0.52 14.03
N LYS A 46 -15.86 -0.41 13.14
CA LYS A 46 -15.08 0.81 12.86
C LYS A 46 -14.93 1.05 11.35
N PRO A 47 -16.02 1.32 10.61
CA PRO A 47 -15.95 1.59 9.18
C PRO A 47 -15.05 2.82 8.91
N GLY A 48 -14.24 2.74 7.86
CA GLY A 48 -13.37 3.84 7.42
C GLY A 48 -12.06 4.01 8.20
N VAL A 49 -11.83 3.26 9.27
CA VAL A 49 -10.54 3.32 10.00
C VAL A 49 -9.44 2.65 9.17
N PRO A 50 -8.27 3.30 8.99
CA PRO A 50 -7.16 2.71 8.27
C PRO A 50 -6.60 1.51 9.01
N VAL A 51 -6.35 0.42 8.28
CA VAL A 51 -5.79 -0.83 8.82
C VAL A 51 -4.33 -1.00 8.45
N TRP A 52 -3.95 -0.54 7.26
CA TRP A 52 -2.64 -0.81 6.68
C TRP A 52 -1.71 0.39 6.83
N GLN A 53 -0.43 0.11 7.01
CA GLN A 53 0.62 1.06 6.65
C GLN A 53 0.56 1.35 5.13
N ARG A 54 0.96 2.57 4.77
CA ARG A 54 1.02 3.01 3.38
C ARG A 54 2.05 2.16 2.62
N ASP A 55 1.75 1.89 1.35
CA ASP A 55 2.57 1.10 0.43
C ASP A 55 2.81 -0.36 0.88
N TYR A 56 3.64 -1.10 0.13
CA TYR A 56 4.00 -2.47 0.43
C TYR A 56 5.43 -2.72 -0.05
N TYR A 57 6.14 -3.64 0.62
CA TYR A 57 7.48 -4.04 0.23
C TYR A 57 7.41 -5.12 -0.85
N GLU A 58 8.17 -4.96 -1.92
CA GLU A 58 8.35 -5.98 -2.96
C GLU A 58 9.83 -6.21 -3.25
N HIS A 59 10.20 -7.46 -3.48
CA HIS A 59 11.56 -7.85 -3.81
C HIS A 59 11.54 -9.11 -4.68
N ILE A 60 12.26 -9.09 -5.80
CA ILE A 60 12.36 -10.23 -6.71
C ILE A 60 13.53 -11.12 -6.25
N ILE A 61 13.21 -12.35 -5.83
CA ILE A 61 14.18 -13.38 -5.47
C ILE A 61 14.76 -13.95 -6.77
N ARG A 62 16.07 -13.83 -6.96
CA ARG A 62 16.77 -14.20 -8.21
C ARG A 62 17.73 -15.36 -8.05
N ASP A 63 18.04 -15.73 -6.82
CA ASP A 63 18.99 -16.79 -6.49
C ASP A 63 18.63 -17.47 -5.16
N GLU A 64 19.18 -18.66 -4.95
CA GLU A 64 18.92 -19.48 -3.77
C GLU A 64 19.38 -18.81 -2.47
N LYS A 65 20.47 -18.04 -2.50
CA LYS A 65 20.97 -17.33 -1.32
C LYS A 65 19.94 -16.30 -0.84
N SER A 66 19.40 -15.49 -1.76
CA SER A 66 18.35 -14.52 -1.46
C SER A 66 17.07 -15.19 -0.96
N TYR A 67 16.72 -16.35 -1.53
CA TYR A 67 15.58 -17.15 -1.05
C TYR A 67 15.76 -17.59 0.40
N CYS A 68 16.91 -18.20 0.72
CA CYS A 68 17.22 -18.68 2.07
C CYS A 68 17.20 -17.55 3.08
N GLN A 69 17.79 -16.39 2.74
CA GLN A 69 17.82 -15.22 3.64
C GLN A 69 16.41 -14.66 3.91
N ILE A 70 15.58 -14.53 2.88
CA ILE A 70 14.22 -13.98 3.04
C ILE A 70 13.32 -14.98 3.78
N SER A 71 13.43 -16.27 3.48
CA SER A 71 12.70 -17.32 4.19
C SER A 71 13.04 -17.33 5.68
N GLU A 72 14.33 -17.25 6.01
CA GLU A 72 14.79 -17.19 7.39
C GLU A 72 14.36 -15.89 8.09
N TYR A 73 14.34 -14.77 7.39
CA TYR A 73 13.79 -13.52 7.92
C TYR A 73 12.30 -13.68 8.27
N ILE A 74 11.47 -14.18 7.35
CA ILE A 74 10.03 -14.37 7.59
C ILE A 74 9.80 -15.27 8.81
N ARG A 75 10.58 -16.36 8.93
CA ARG A 75 10.47 -17.32 10.03
C ARG A 75 10.90 -16.73 11.38
N THR A 76 11.99 -15.95 11.40
CA THR A 76 12.60 -15.47 12.65
C THR A 76 12.12 -14.09 13.09
N ASN A 77 11.51 -13.30 12.21
CA ASN A 77 11.05 -11.95 12.52
C ASN A 77 10.10 -11.90 13.74
N PRO A 78 9.12 -12.81 13.92
CA PRO A 78 8.26 -12.80 15.12
C PRO A 78 9.05 -12.91 16.43
N LEU A 79 10.14 -13.69 16.43
CA LEU A 79 11.00 -13.87 17.61
C LEU A 79 11.90 -12.65 17.87
N LYS A 80 12.25 -11.93 16.80
CA LYS A 80 13.13 -10.75 16.85
C LYS A 80 12.36 -9.44 17.01
N TRP A 81 11.03 -9.49 17.02
CA TRP A 81 10.18 -8.31 16.98
C TRP A 81 10.45 -7.34 18.12
N GLN A 82 10.60 -7.84 19.36
CA GLN A 82 10.84 -7.01 20.54
C GLN A 82 12.23 -6.36 20.59
N THR A 83 13.19 -6.89 19.82
CA THR A 83 14.55 -6.38 19.76
C THR A 83 14.85 -5.71 18.42
N ASP A 84 13.84 -5.55 17.57
CA ASP A 84 13.98 -4.85 16.30
C ASP A 84 14.23 -3.36 16.55
N LYS A 85 15.12 -2.77 15.75
CA LYS A 85 15.51 -1.36 15.89
C LYS A 85 14.39 -0.38 15.57
N TYR A 86 13.32 -0.83 14.93
CA TYR A 86 12.11 -0.07 14.65
C TYR A 86 10.95 -0.44 15.59
N TYR A 87 11.21 -1.24 16.62
CA TYR A 87 10.25 -1.53 17.69
C TYR A 87 10.26 -0.38 18.70
N GLU A 88 9.12 0.31 18.82
CA GLU A 88 8.82 1.28 19.90
C GLU A 88 7.84 0.67 20.91
#